data_AF-A0A4R2RGL3-F1
#
_entry.id   AF-A0A4R2RGL3-F1
#
_cell.length_a   1.000
_cell.length_b   1.000
_cell.length_c   1.000
_cell.angle_alpha   90.00
_cell.angle_beta   90.00
_cell.angle_gamma   90.00
#
_symmetry.space_group_name_H-M   'P 1'
#
loop_
_entity.id
_entity.type
_entity.pdbx_description
1 polymer ?
#
loop_
_entity_poly.entity_id
_entity_poly.type
_entity_poly.pdbx_seq_one_letter_code
_entity_poly.pdbx_strand_id
1 'polypeptide(L)'
;MRQQVKQKEEELAAFQSQYQQVERAYALFRSLSGKVAREITGIFKASTPAVFIACGTQADNIDTLWEYTKQQIITGQTADVGKLIELLTFFLKLYNSLFDQPPFAWQTVRSGDEFDAAKHIRTADSKVSGRITQVYLPGYINANTEKLIKKSVVRM
;
A
#
# COMPACT_ATOMS: atom_id res chain seq x y z
N MET A 1 -6.98 -20.62 -39.58
CA MET A 1 -7.77 -20.86 -38.35
C MET A 1 -6.90 -21.15 -37.12
N ARG A 2 -6.11 -22.24 -37.05
CA ARG A 2 -5.27 -22.56 -35.87
C ARG A 2 -4.23 -21.48 -35.51
N GLN A 3 -3.63 -20.83 -36.51
CA GLN A 3 -2.62 -19.79 -36.29
C GLN A 3 -3.21 -18.46 -35.80
N GLN A 4 -4.44 -18.12 -36.23
CA GLN A 4 -5.18 -16.95 -35.72
C GLN A 4 -5.65 -17.15 -34.28
N VAL A 5 -6.06 -18.38 -33.92
CA VAL A 5 -6.41 -18.72 -32.53
C VAL A 5 -5.19 -18.59 -31.62
N LYS A 6 -4.06 -19.18 -32.01
CA LYS A 6 -2.81 -19.09 -31.23
C LYS A 6 -2.34 -17.64 -31.05
N GLN A 7 -2.41 -16.83 -32.10
CA GLN A 7 -2.07 -15.41 -32.03
C GLN A 7 -2.99 -14.63 -31.06
N LYS A 8 -4.30 -14.93 -31.09
CA LYS A 8 -5.27 -14.32 -30.15
C LYS A 8 -5.07 -14.77 -28.71
N GLU A 9 -4.66 -16.02 -28.49
CA GLU A 9 -4.29 -16.53 -27.16
C GLU A 9 -3.04 -15.84 -26.62
N GLU A 10 -2.02 -15.63 -27.45
CA GLU A 10 -0.80 -14.90 -27.08
C GLU A 10 -1.08 -13.41 -26.77
N GLU A 11 -1.89 -12.74 -27.60
CA GLU A 11 -2.35 -11.36 -27.35
C GLU A 11 -3.15 -11.25 -26.05
N LEU A 12 -4.05 -12.20 -25.78
CA LEU A 12 -4.84 -12.23 -24.56
C LEU A 12 -3.97 -12.48 -23.33
N ALA A 13 -3.02 -13.40 -23.41
CA ALA A 13 -2.09 -13.70 -22.32
C ALA A 13 -1.19 -12.49 -22.02
N ALA A 14 -0.70 -11.79 -23.05
CA ALA A 14 0.08 -10.57 -22.89
C ALA A 14 -0.75 -9.45 -22.24
N PHE A 15 -1.98 -9.24 -22.70
CA PHE A 15 -2.91 -8.28 -22.10
C PHE A 15 -3.20 -8.63 -20.63
N GLN A 16 -3.52 -9.88 -20.33
CA GLN A 16 -3.73 -10.35 -18.96
C GLN A 16 -2.49 -10.09 -18.11
N SER A 17 -1.30 -10.46 -18.57
CA SER A 17 -0.06 -10.25 -17.81
C SER A 17 0.19 -8.77 -17.46
N GLN A 18 -0.20 -7.83 -18.33
CA GLN A 18 -0.02 -6.40 -18.09
C GLN A 18 -1.06 -5.82 -17.12
N TYR A 19 -2.32 -6.25 -17.21
CA TYR A 19 -3.42 -5.63 -16.46
C TYR A 19 -3.86 -6.40 -15.21
N GLN A 20 -3.43 -7.65 -15.03
CA GLN A 20 -3.89 -8.48 -13.91
C GLN A 20 -3.54 -7.90 -12.54
N GLN A 21 -2.45 -7.12 -12.41
CA GLN A 21 -2.14 -6.45 -11.13
C GLN A 21 -3.11 -5.31 -10.83
N VAL A 22 -3.48 -4.53 -11.85
CA VAL A 22 -4.48 -3.46 -11.75
C VAL A 22 -5.85 -4.02 -11.40
N GLU A 23 -6.28 -5.09 -12.08
CA GLU A 23 -7.55 -5.75 -11.80
C GLU A 23 -7.60 -6.32 -10.38
N ARG A 24 -6.51 -6.95 -9.92
CA ARG A 24 -6.42 -7.46 -8.54
C ARG A 24 -6.52 -6.34 -7.52
N ALA A 25 -5.76 -5.26 -7.69
CA ALA A 25 -5.82 -4.10 -6.81
C ALA A 25 -7.21 -3.43 -6.81
N TYR A 26 -7.85 -3.33 -7.98
CA TYR A 26 -9.19 -2.77 -8.09
C TYR A 26 -10.25 -3.67 -7.43
N ALA A 27 -10.19 -4.98 -7.65
CA ALA A 27 -11.06 -5.95 -6.99
C ALA A 27 -10.89 -5.91 -5.46
N LEU A 28 -9.65 -5.79 -4.99
CA LEU A 28 -9.32 -5.63 -3.58
C LEU A 28 -9.97 -4.37 -3.00
N PHE A 29 -9.83 -3.22 -3.68
CA PHE A 29 -10.51 -1.98 -3.31
C PHE A 29 -12.03 -2.14 -3.25
N ARG A 30 -12.63 -2.83 -4.23
CA ARG A 30 -14.08 -3.11 -4.26
C ARG A 30 -14.54 -4.08 -3.16
N SER A 31 -13.61 -4.82 -2.55
CA SER A 31 -13.88 -5.77 -1.45
C SER A 31 -13.69 -5.18 -0.05
N LEU A 32 -13.34 -3.89 0.05
CA LEU A 32 -13.27 -3.19 1.33
C LEU A 32 -14.66 -3.15 1.99
N SER A 33 -14.69 -3.16 3.32
CA SER A 33 -15.94 -3.03 4.05
C SER A 33 -16.65 -1.72 3.69
N GLY A 34 -17.99 -1.71 3.77
CA GLY A 34 -18.77 -0.52 3.44
C GLY A 34 -18.39 0.71 4.29
N LYS A 35 -17.88 0.51 5.51
CA LYS A 35 -17.34 1.59 6.34
C LYS A 35 -16.08 2.19 5.72
N VAL A 36 -15.06 1.37 5.51
CA VAL A 36 -13.76 1.81 4.95
C VAL A 36 -13.94 2.41 3.57
N ALA A 37 -14.75 1.78 2.71
CA ALA A 37 -15.05 2.28 1.38
C ALA A 37 -15.64 3.70 1.39
N ARG A 38 -16.52 4.03 2.35
CA ARG A 38 -17.06 5.40 2.49
C ARG A 38 -16.01 6.39 2.97
N GLU A 39 -15.19 5.99 3.93
CA GLU A 39 -14.18 6.87 4.56
C GLU A 39 -13.04 7.26 3.60
N ILE A 40 -12.69 6.38 2.64
CA ILE A 40 -11.62 6.65 1.66
C ILE A 40 -12.10 7.25 0.33
N THR A 41 -13.36 7.67 0.23
CA THR A 41 -13.92 8.31 -0.99
C THR A 41 -13.21 9.60 -1.39
N GLY A 42 -12.59 10.29 -0.42
CA GLY A 42 -11.75 11.47 -0.68
C GLY A 42 -10.45 11.13 -1.43
N ILE A 43 -9.96 9.90 -1.27
CA ILE A 43 -8.74 9.38 -1.94
C ILE A 43 -9.12 8.78 -3.30
N PHE A 44 -10.20 7.99 -3.33
CA PHE A 44 -10.62 7.26 -4.52
C PHE A 44 -12.02 7.70 -4.98
N LYS A 45 -12.08 8.40 -6.11
CA LYS A 45 -13.35 8.73 -6.81
C LYS A 45 -13.82 7.59 -7.74
N ALA A 46 -13.39 6.36 -7.45
CA ALA A 46 -13.16 5.25 -8.37
C ALA A 46 -14.41 4.62 -9.04
N SER A 47 -15.07 5.36 -9.93
CA SER A 47 -16.14 4.86 -10.80
C SER A 47 -15.66 3.83 -11.83
N THR A 48 -14.38 3.87 -12.21
CA THR A 48 -13.75 2.93 -13.16
C THR A 48 -12.32 2.56 -12.71
N PRO A 49 -11.74 1.45 -13.21
CA PRO A 49 -10.34 1.10 -12.95
C PRO A 49 -9.35 2.20 -13.35
N ALA A 50 -9.60 2.92 -14.45
CA ALA A 50 -8.73 4.00 -14.90
C ALA A 50 -8.70 5.18 -13.91
N VAL A 51 -9.87 5.57 -13.39
CA VAL A 51 -9.96 6.64 -12.37
C VAL A 51 -9.34 6.18 -11.05
N PHE A 52 -9.52 4.91 -10.67
CA PHE A 52 -8.86 4.32 -9.50
C PHE A 52 -7.33 4.43 -9.59
N ILE A 53 -6.75 4.08 -10.73
CA ILE A 53 -5.32 4.21 -10.98
C ILE A 53 -4.90 5.68 -10.92
N ALA A 54 -5.56 6.54 -11.69
CA ALA A 54 -5.21 7.96 -11.77
C ALA A 54 -5.20 8.65 -10.40
N CYS A 55 -6.20 8.35 -9.55
CA CYS A 55 -6.24 8.87 -8.18
C CYS A 55 -5.17 8.23 -7.30
N GLY A 56 -5.05 6.90 -7.29
CA GLY A 56 -4.16 6.20 -6.36
C GLY A 56 -2.67 6.39 -6.64
N THR A 57 -2.29 6.77 -7.86
CA THR A 57 -0.90 7.13 -8.19
C THR A 57 -0.54 8.58 -7.84
N GLN A 58 -1.44 9.37 -7.24
CA GLN A 58 -1.08 10.71 -6.76
C GLN A 58 -0.37 10.59 -5.42
N ALA A 59 0.79 11.25 -5.27
CA ALA A 59 1.60 11.16 -4.04
C ALA A 59 0.81 11.54 -2.78
N ASP A 60 -0.01 12.59 -2.85
CA ASP A 60 -0.86 13.02 -1.73
C ASP A 60 -1.91 11.98 -1.35
N ASN A 61 -2.42 11.22 -2.32
CA ASN A 61 -3.39 10.14 -2.07
C ASN A 61 -2.72 8.91 -1.47
N ILE A 62 -1.48 8.60 -1.88
CA ILE A 62 -0.65 7.56 -1.23
C ILE A 62 -0.38 7.95 0.22
N ASP A 63 -0.01 9.21 0.47
CA ASP A 63 0.21 9.74 1.81
C ASP A 63 -1.05 9.63 2.67
N THR A 64 -2.19 10.09 2.14
CA THR A 64 -3.48 10.03 2.82
C THR A 64 -3.92 8.59 3.12
N LEU A 65 -3.69 7.66 2.19
CA LEU A 65 -3.98 6.24 2.39
C LEU A 65 -3.11 5.63 3.49
N TRP A 66 -1.82 5.99 3.54
CA TRP A 66 -0.91 5.56 4.60
C TRP A 66 -1.39 6.08 5.96
N GLU A 67 -1.74 7.37 6.06
CA GLU A 67 -2.25 8.00 7.28
C GLU A 67 -3.54 7.34 7.76
N TYR A 68 -4.49 7.11 6.84
CA TYR A 68 -5.73 6.41 7.15
C TYR A 68 -5.47 4.99 7.68
N THR A 69 -4.60 4.23 7.02
CA THR A 69 -4.22 2.87 7.43
C THR A 69 -3.62 2.84 8.83
N LYS A 70 -2.71 3.79 9.13
CA LYS A 70 -2.17 3.98 10.48
C LYS A 70 -3.27 4.21 11.51
N GLN A 71 -4.24 5.09 11.22
CA GLN A 71 -5.32 5.38 12.17
C GLN A 71 -6.21 4.16 12.43
N GLN A 72 -6.50 3.36 11.41
CA GLN A 72 -7.23 2.10 11.59
C GLN A 72 -6.49 1.16 12.54
N ILE A 73 -5.16 1.03 12.39
CA ILE A 73 -4.33 0.21 13.29
C ILE A 73 -4.34 0.76 14.71
N ILE A 74 -4.10 2.06 14.90
CA ILE A 74 -4.03 2.70 16.23
C ILE A 74 -5.37 2.58 16.98
N THR A 75 -6.49 2.70 16.26
CA THR A 75 -7.84 2.58 16.83
C THR A 75 -8.32 1.14 16.97
N GLY A 76 -7.48 0.14 16.66
CA GLY A 76 -7.80 -1.28 16.78
C GLY A 76 -8.78 -1.81 15.72
N GLN A 77 -9.01 -1.05 14.65
CA GLN A 77 -9.90 -1.42 13.55
C GLN A 77 -9.13 -2.19 12.47
N THR A 78 -8.98 -3.49 12.67
CA THR A 78 -8.04 -4.30 11.87
C THR A 78 -8.64 -4.99 10.64
N ALA A 79 -9.97 -4.97 10.47
CA ALA A 79 -10.69 -5.79 9.50
C ALA A 79 -10.21 -5.65 8.04
N ASP A 80 -9.87 -4.43 7.60
CA ASP A 80 -9.40 -4.17 6.24
C ASP A 80 -7.93 -3.72 6.19
N VAL A 81 -7.21 -3.69 7.31
CA VAL A 81 -5.82 -3.18 7.37
C VAL A 81 -4.91 -3.91 6.38
N GLY A 82 -5.00 -5.24 6.29
CA GLY A 82 -4.21 -6.00 5.33
C GLY A 82 -4.47 -5.59 3.88
N LYS A 83 -5.75 -5.36 3.52
CA LYS A 83 -6.13 -4.90 2.17
C LYS A 83 -5.60 -3.50 1.89
N LEU A 84 -5.69 -2.60 2.87
CA LEU A 84 -5.18 -1.24 2.75
C LEU A 84 -3.65 -1.21 2.54
N ILE A 85 -2.90 -2.06 3.25
CA ILE A 85 -1.45 -2.19 3.08
C ILE A 85 -1.11 -2.73 1.69
N GLU A 86 -1.88 -3.70 1.18
CA GLU A 86 -1.68 -4.25 -0.15
C GLU A 86 -1.99 -3.21 -1.24
N LEU A 87 -3.07 -2.43 -1.09
CA LEU A 87 -3.36 -1.29 -1.97
C LEU A 87 -2.23 -0.26 -1.94
N LEU A 88 -1.74 0.08 -0.75
CA LEU A 88 -0.65 1.04 -0.58
C LEU A 88 0.65 0.55 -1.22
N THR A 89 0.94 -0.75 -1.08
CA THR A 89 2.08 -1.41 -1.75
C THR A 89 1.95 -1.37 -3.26
N PHE A 90 0.75 -1.64 -3.79
CA PHE A 90 0.46 -1.55 -5.21
C PHE A 90 0.71 -0.13 -5.74
N PHE A 91 0.15 0.89 -5.08
CA PHE A 91 0.29 2.27 -5.53
C PHE A 91 1.69 2.83 -5.37
N LEU A 92 2.42 2.48 -4.31
CA LEU A 92 3.84 2.85 -4.17
C LEU A 92 4.67 2.27 -5.32
N LYS A 93 4.47 0.99 -5.66
CA LYS A 93 5.16 0.35 -6.79
C LYS A 93 4.82 1.02 -8.12
N LEU A 94 3.54 1.30 -8.34
CA LEU A 94 3.09 1.95 -9.57
C LEU A 94 3.63 3.38 -9.69
N TYR A 95 3.58 4.16 -8.60
CA TYR A 95 4.18 5.50 -8.56
C TYR A 95 5.68 5.44 -8.84
N ASN A 96 6.39 4.50 -8.21
CA ASN A 96 7.82 4.33 -8.43
C ASN A 96 8.18 4.01 -9.89
N SER A 97 7.34 3.28 -10.61
CA SER A 97 7.56 2.97 -12.02
C SER A 97 7.42 4.17 -12.97
N LEU A 98 6.92 5.31 -12.49
CA LEU A 98 6.85 6.55 -13.27
C LEU A 98 8.19 7.28 -13.37
N PHE A 99 9.22 6.79 -12.68
CA PHE A 99 10.55 7.41 -12.60
C PHE A 99 11.64 6.39 -12.94
N ASP A 100 12.72 6.85 -13.56
CA ASP A 100 13.89 6.01 -13.86
C ASP A 100 14.56 5.47 -12.59
N GLN A 101 14.54 6.27 -11.52
CA GLN A 101 15.00 5.89 -10.19
C GLN A 101 13.81 5.94 -9.21
N PRO A 102 13.43 4.82 -8.57
CA PRO A 102 12.31 4.79 -7.64
C PRO A 102 12.47 5.83 -6.51
N PRO A 103 11.56 6.79 -6.34
CA PRO A 103 11.67 7.81 -5.30
C PRO A 103 11.42 7.27 -3.89
N PHE A 104 10.67 6.17 -3.75
CA PHE A 104 10.27 5.63 -2.44
C PHE A 104 10.70 4.19 -2.24
N ALA A 105 11.06 3.85 -1.00
CA ALA A 105 11.28 2.47 -0.56
C ALA A 105 10.64 2.25 0.81
N TRP A 106 10.18 1.03 1.07
CA TRP A 106 9.74 0.66 2.41
C TRP A 106 10.91 0.73 3.40
N GLN A 107 10.65 1.23 4.60
CA GLN A 107 11.58 1.15 5.70
C GLN A 107 11.82 -0.32 6.05
N THR A 108 13.08 -0.71 6.20
CA THR A 108 13.42 -2.04 6.72
C THR A 108 13.30 -2.02 8.24
N VAL A 109 12.29 -2.73 8.75
CA VAL A 109 12.05 -2.93 10.18
C VAL A 109 11.56 -4.35 10.40
N ARG A 110 12.01 -5.00 11.48
CA ARG A 110 11.73 -6.41 11.78
C ARG A 110 11.47 -6.61 13.27
N SER A 111 10.78 -7.70 13.60
CA SER A 111 10.69 -8.14 14.98
C SER A 111 12.08 -8.47 15.53
N GLY A 112 12.37 -8.04 16.75
CA GLY A 112 13.69 -8.10 17.39
C GLY A 112 14.48 -6.78 17.30
N ASP A 113 14.11 -5.88 16.40
CA ASP A 113 14.77 -4.57 16.28
C ASP A 113 14.50 -3.70 17.52
N GLU A 114 15.39 -2.76 17.80
CA GLU A 114 15.21 -1.79 18.87
C GLU A 114 14.19 -0.72 18.46
N PHE A 115 13.37 -0.30 19.43
CA PHE A 115 12.43 0.78 19.20
C PHE A 115 13.16 2.13 19.15
N ASP A 116 12.99 2.88 18.07
CA ASP A 116 13.48 4.23 17.90
C ASP A 116 12.28 5.17 17.66
N ALA A 117 12.03 6.08 18.60
CA ALA A 117 10.89 7.02 18.52
C ALA A 117 10.98 8.00 17.33
N ALA A 118 12.18 8.21 16.77
CA ALA A 118 12.34 8.99 15.55
C ALA A 118 11.89 8.21 14.31
N LYS A 119 11.88 6.88 14.37
CA LYS A 119 11.60 5.98 13.24
C LYS A 119 10.30 5.20 13.36
N HIS A 120 9.79 5.03 14.57
CA HIS A 120 8.69 4.12 14.88
C HIS A 120 7.57 4.82 15.67
N ILE A 121 6.36 4.33 15.48
CA ILE A 121 5.15 4.69 16.22
C ILE A 121 4.71 3.44 16.95
N ARG A 122 4.63 3.49 18.29
CA ARG A 122 4.12 2.37 19.09
C ARG A 122 2.59 2.33 19.04
N THR A 123 2.01 1.14 19.00
CA THR A 123 0.57 0.98 19.25
C THR A 123 0.24 1.13 20.74
N ALA A 124 -1.01 1.45 21.07
CA ALA A 124 -1.43 1.72 22.45
C ALA A 124 -1.28 0.51 23.40
N ASP A 125 -1.33 -0.71 22.84
CA ASP A 125 -1.17 -1.98 23.57
C ASP A 125 0.30 -2.43 23.71
N SER A 126 1.26 -1.60 23.28
CA SER A 126 2.70 -1.87 23.38
C SER A 126 3.22 -1.69 24.80
N LYS A 127 4.26 -2.45 25.15
CA LYS A 127 5.02 -2.22 26.38
C LYS A 127 5.71 -0.84 26.36
N VAL A 128 6.04 -0.33 27.55
CA VAL A 128 6.74 0.96 27.71
C VAL A 128 8.18 0.87 27.18
N SER A 129 8.82 -0.30 27.31
CA SER A 129 10.17 -0.60 26.86
C SER A 129 10.26 -2.04 26.31
N GLY A 130 11.24 -2.29 25.44
CA GLY A 130 11.46 -3.59 24.82
C GLY A 130 11.89 -3.50 23.36
N ARG A 131 12.04 -4.67 22.75
CA ARG A 131 12.27 -4.82 21.30
C ARG A 131 10.94 -4.89 20.57
N ILE A 132 10.95 -4.55 19.29
CA ILE A 132 9.78 -4.69 18.42
C ILE A 132 9.37 -6.16 18.38
N THR A 133 8.10 -6.46 18.66
CA THR A 133 7.55 -7.81 18.56
C THR A 133 6.78 -8.01 17.26
N GLN A 134 6.23 -6.93 16.70
CA GLN A 134 5.44 -6.99 15.48
C GLN A 134 5.48 -5.65 14.71
N VAL A 135 5.50 -5.72 13.38
CA VAL A 135 5.34 -4.56 12.49
C VAL A 135 3.96 -4.63 11.88
N TYR A 136 3.11 -3.64 12.16
CA TYR A 136 1.74 -3.59 11.62
C TYR A 136 1.66 -2.86 10.29
N LEU A 137 2.40 -1.76 10.16
CA LEU A 137 2.47 -0.97 8.93
C LEU A 137 3.91 -0.48 8.76
N PRO A 138 4.64 -0.97 7.74
CA PRO A 138 5.93 -0.40 7.40
C PRO A 138 5.80 1.09 7.07
N GLY A 139 6.72 1.89 7.59
CA GLY A 139 6.97 3.24 7.13
C GLY A 139 7.68 3.22 5.78
N TYR A 140 7.81 4.36 5.11
CA TYR A 140 8.61 4.46 3.88
C TYR A 140 9.55 5.66 3.93
N ILE A 141 10.62 5.54 3.15
CA ILE A 141 11.73 6.49 3.05
C ILE A 141 11.84 7.00 1.62
N ASN A 142 12.51 8.13 1.46
CA ASN A 142 13.02 8.54 0.16
C ASN A 142 14.20 7.63 -0.20
N ALA A 143 14.09 6.83 -1.25
CA ALA A 143 15.10 5.82 -1.58
C ALA A 143 16.44 6.43 -2.02
N ASN A 144 16.44 7.68 -2.50
CA ASN A 144 17.63 8.37 -3.00
C ASN A 144 18.42 9.10 -1.90
N THR A 145 17.77 9.41 -0.78
CA THR A 145 18.38 10.20 0.32
C THR A 145 18.32 9.51 1.67
N GLU A 146 17.67 8.35 1.74
CA GLU A 146 17.37 7.57 2.96
C GLU A 146 16.58 8.34 4.03
N LYS A 147 16.07 9.52 3.70
CA LYS A 147 15.27 10.33 4.62
C LYS A 147 13.94 9.66 4.89
N LEU A 148 13.60 9.53 6.17
CA LEU A 148 12.32 9.01 6.62
C LEU A 148 11.18 9.93 6.18
N ILE A 149 10.17 9.36 5.52
CA ILE A 149 8.94 10.09 5.14
C ILE A 149 7.83 9.72 6.12
N LYS A 150 7.58 8.41 6.31
CA LYS A 150 6.62 7.90 7.28
C LYS A 150 7.29 6.90 8.23
N LYS A 151 6.98 7.00 9.52
CA LYS A 151 7.46 6.10 10.57
C LYS A 151 6.73 4.76 10.53
N SER A 152 7.42 3.65 10.78
CA SER A 152 6.73 2.34 10.90
C SER A 152 5.84 2.28 12.15
N VAL A 153 4.66 1.67 12.03
CA VAL A 153 3.77 1.37 13.16
C VAL A 153 4.06 -0.02 13.67
N VAL A 154 4.42 -0.12 14.95
CA VAL A 154 4.97 -1.34 15.56
C VAL A 154 4.37 -1.62 16.92
N ARG A 155 4.43 -2.89 17.31
CA ARG A 155 4.20 -3.36 18.68
C ARG A 155 5.52 -3.64 19.38
N MET A 156 5.60 -3.31 20.66
CA MET A 156 6.70 -3.66 21.58
C MET A 156 6.26 -4.64 22.67
#